data_AF-A0A9E3ECQ2-F1
#
_entry.id   AF-A0A9E3ECQ2-F1
#
_cell.length_a   1.000
_cell.length_b   1.000
_cell.length_c   1.000
_cell.angle_alpha   90.00
_cell.angle_beta   90.00
_cell.angle_gamma   90.00
#
_symmetry.space_group_name_H-M   'P 1'
#
loop_
_entity.id
_entity.type
_entity.pdbx_description
1 polymer ?
#
loop_
_entity_poly.entity_id
_entity_poly.type
_entity_poly.pdbx_seq_one_letter_code
_entity_poly.pdbx_strand_id
1 'polypeptide(L)' 'MPVLAVLARWNDATHAFFEVMVDDGRRFVLSLQPGTRSWELAAVFGAAAPKKPAAKPVTPSTPRKFFSLLTK' A
#
# COMPACT_ATOMS: atom_id res chain seq x y z
N MET A 1 -13.62 -12.76 10.93
CA MET A 1 -13.79 -13.34 9.58
C MET A 1 -12.80 -14.49 9.45
N PRO A 2 -13.24 -15.72 9.18
CA PRO A 2 -12.35 -16.87 9.02
C PRO A 2 -11.51 -16.75 7.73
N VAL A 3 -10.22 -17.06 7.84
CA VAL A 3 -9.36 -17.23 6.65
C VAL A 3 -9.64 -18.61 6.07
N LEU A 4 -10.01 -18.67 4.78
CA LEU A 4 -10.26 -19.93 4.09
C LEU A 4 -8.97 -20.58 3.57
N ALA A 5 -8.07 -19.78 3.01
CA ALA A 5 -6.87 -20.29 2.38
C ALA A 5 -5.74 -19.25 2.40
N VAL A 6 -4.50 -19.73 2.44
CA VAL A 6 -3.31 -18.94 2.12
C VAL A 6 -3.01 -19.16 0.65
N LEU A 7 -3.08 -18.11 -0.17
CA LEU A 7 -2.88 -18.17 -1.61
C LEU A 7 -1.39 -18.12 -1.97
N ALA A 8 -0.65 -17.24 -1.31
CA ALA A 8 0.76 -17.04 -1.56
C ALA A 8 1.49 -16.62 -0.28
N ARG A 9 2.77 -16.96 -0.22
CA ARG A 9 3.68 -16.55 0.84
C ARG A 9 4.98 -16.08 0.23
N TRP A 10 5.46 -14.93 0.65
CA TRP A 10 6.77 -14.43 0.26
C TRP A 10 7.42 -13.75 1.45
N ASN A 11 8.71 -13.46 1.33
CA ASN A 11 9.48 -12.72 2.31
C ASN A 11 10.24 -11.61 1.60
N ASP A 12 10.35 -10.49 2.29
CA ASP A 12 11.31 -9.44 1.98
C ASP A 12 12.44 -9.49 3.02
N ALA A 13 13.45 -8.64 2.89
CA ALA A 13 14.59 -8.55 3.79
C ALA A 13 14.20 -8.39 5.27
N THR A 14 13.03 -7.78 5.54
CA THR A 14 12.62 -7.41 6.90
C THR A 14 11.28 -8.01 7.34
N HIS A 15 10.43 -8.48 6.42
CA HIS A 15 9.07 -8.93 6.75
C HIS A 15 8.66 -10.17 5.96
N ALA A 16 7.84 -11.02 6.57
CA ALA A 16 7.18 -12.12 5.87
C ALA A 16 5.76 -11.70 5.48
N PHE A 17 5.36 -11.94 4.24
CA PHE A 17 4.06 -11.59 3.71
C PHE A 17 3.25 -12.84 3.37
N PHE A 18 1.95 -12.76 3.61
CA PHE A 18 1.00 -13.83 3.41
C PHE A 18 -0.24 -13.28 2.72
N GLU A 19 -0.50 -13.70 1.50
CA GLU A 19 -1.77 -13.46 0.84
C GLU A 19 -2.78 -14.51 1.30
N VAL A 20 -3.89 -14.06 1.87
CA VAL A 20 -4.94 -14.89 2.43
C VAL A 20 -6.27 -14.56 1.77
N MET A 21 -7.07 -15.58 1.48
CA MET A 21 -8.43 -15.46 1.00
C MET A 21 -9.40 -15.71 2.16
N VAL A 22 -10.41 -14.85 2.27
CA VAL A 22 -11.45 -14.91 3.29
C VAL A 22 -12.75 -15.44 2.67
N ASP A 23 -13.68 -15.90 3.50
CA ASP A 23 -14.96 -16.49 3.09
C ASP A 23 -15.81 -15.60 2.18
N ASP A 24 -15.71 -14.28 2.38
CA ASP A 24 -16.37 -13.24 1.59
C ASP A 24 -15.71 -13.01 0.21
N GLY A 25 -14.81 -13.88 -0.22
CA GLY A 25 -14.07 -13.79 -1.49
C GLY A 25 -13.02 -12.68 -1.54
N ARG A 26 -12.94 -11.83 -0.52
CA ARG A 26 -11.90 -10.82 -0.36
C ARG A 26 -10.56 -11.48 -0.06
N ARG A 27 -9.50 -10.94 -0.66
CA ARG A 27 -8.12 -11.31 -0.40
C ARG A 27 -7.43 -10.21 0.38
N PHE A 28 -6.55 -10.59 1.28
CA PHE A 28 -5.80 -9.69 2.14
C PHE A 28 -4.34 -10.09 2.10
N VAL A 29 -3.43 -9.13 2.19
CA VAL A 29 -2.01 -9.42 2.43
C VAL A 29 -1.71 -9.03 3.86
N LEU A 30 -1.18 -9.97 4.62
CA LEU A 30 -0.71 -9.76 5.98
C LEU A 30 0.81 -9.73 5.99
N SER A 31 1.40 -8.79 6.72
CA SER A 31 2.83 -8.77 7.04
C SER A 31 3.06 -9.25 8.47
N LEU A 32 4.06 -10.11 8.65
CA LEU A 32 4.55 -10.56 9.95
C LEU A 32 5.89 -9.87 10.22
N GLN A 33 5.94 -9.12 11.31
CA GLN A 33 7.15 -8.44 11.76
C GLN A 33 7.99 -9.37 12.67
N PRO A 34 9.24 -9.72 12.29
CA PRO A 34 10.00 -10.78 12.95
C PRO A 34 10.56 -10.43 14.34
N GLY A 35 10.41 -9.19 14.83
CA GLY A 35 10.84 -8.81 16.18
C GLY A 35 9.71 -8.81 17.23
N THR A 36 8.55 -8.29 16.84
CA THR A 36 7.37 -8.13 17.70
C THR A 36 6.37 -9.27 17.55
N ARG A 37 6.55 -10.11 16.52
CA ARG A 37 5.61 -11.17 16.12
C ARG A 37 4.18 -10.64 15.91
N SER A 38 4.07 -9.36 15.56
CA SER A 38 2.82 -8.70 15.23
C SER A 38 2.45 -8.98 13.78
N TRP A 39 1.14 -9.06 13.55
CA TRP A 39 0.55 -9.18 12.23
C TRP A 39 -0.06 -7.84 11.85
N GLU A 40 0.32 -7.29 10.70
CA GLU A 40 -0.25 -6.06 10.16
C GLU A 40 -0.91 -6.31 8.81
N LEU A 41 -1.95 -5.54 8.51
CA LEU A 41 -2.64 -5.61 7.23
C LEU A 41 -1.91 -4.75 6.20
N ALA A 42 -1.23 -5.41 5.26
CA ALA A 42 -0.43 -4.74 4.24
C ALA A 42 -1.25 -4.35 2.99
N ALA A 43 -2.23 -5.14 2.58
CA ALA A 43 -3.09 -4.82 1.44
C ALA A 43 -4.45 -5.53 1.49
N VAL A 44 -5.45 -4.99 0.78
CA VAL A 44 -6.76 -5.62 0.55
C VAL A 44 -7.04 -5.69 -0.94
N PHE A 45 -7.24 -6.89 -1.46
CA PHE A 45 -7.60 -7.19 -2.84
C PHE A 45 -9.04 -7.70 -2.85
N GLY A 46 -10.00 -6.85 -3.23
CA GLY A 46 -11.41 -7.29 -3.27
C GLY A 46 -12.48 -6.20 -3.19
N ALA A 47 -12.13 -4.93 -2.95
CA ALA A 47 -13.03 -3.85 -3.27
C ALA A 47 -12.82 -3.46 -4.74
N ALA A 48 -13.60 -4.05 -5.63
CA ALA A 48 -13.72 -3.51 -6.98
C ALA A 48 -14.34 -2.10 -6.88
N ALA A 49 -13.50 -1.08 -6.84
CA ALA A 49 -13.83 0.26 -7.31
C ALA A 49 -12.83 0.62 -8.42
N PRO A 50 -13.31 1.26 -9.51
CA PRO A 50 -12.63 1.26 -10.80
C PRO A 50 -11.33 2.06 -10.77
N LYS A 51 -10.39 1.64 -11.64
CA LYS A 51 -9.10 2.27 -11.96
C LYS A 51 -8.96 3.75 -11.58
N LYS A 52 -7.97 4.07 -10.75
CA LYS A 52 -7.05 5.20 -10.94
C LYS A 52 -5.70 4.89 -10.27
N PRO A 53 -4.60 4.74 -11.01
CA PRO A 53 -3.27 4.74 -10.42
C PRO A 53 -2.88 6.19 -10.07
N ALA A 54 -3.02 6.55 -8.80
CA ALA A 54 -2.38 7.71 -8.19
C ALA A 54 -2.17 7.34 -6.71
N ALA A 55 -1.00 7.44 -6.10
CA ALA A 55 0.11 8.32 -6.36
C ALA A 55 1.41 7.71 -5.80
N LYS A 56 2.55 8.02 -6.43
CA LYS A 56 3.82 8.11 -5.71
C LYS A 56 3.71 9.31 -4.73
N PRO A 57 4.30 9.26 -3.52
CA PRO A 57 4.15 10.32 -2.54
C PRO A 57 4.78 11.64 -3.03
N VAL A 58 3.94 12.67 -2.99
CA VAL A 58 4.16 14.12 -2.97
C VAL A 58 5.60 14.67 -2.95
N THR A 59 5.91 15.54 -3.92
CA THR A 59 6.76 16.72 -3.69
C THR A 59 5.92 17.96 -4.01
N PRO A 60 5.39 18.69 -3.01
CA PRO A 60 4.85 20.02 -3.24
C PRO A 60 6.02 21.01 -3.23
N SER A 61 6.79 21.08 -4.31
CA SER A 61 7.83 22.09 -4.47
C SER A 61 7.29 23.33 -5.18
N THR A 62 6.74 24.23 -4.35
CA THR A 62 6.82 25.70 -4.51
C THR A 62 5.94 26.39 -5.57
N PRO A 63 4.95 27.20 -5.15
CA PRO A 63 4.50 28.35 -5.92
C PRO A 63 5.26 29.58 -5.44
N ARG A 64 6.20 30.10 -6.24
CA ARG A 64 6.74 31.47 -6.06
C ARG A 64 6.95 32.12 -7.43
N LYS A 65 5.89 32.69 -7.98
CA LYS A 65 6.02 33.82 -8.91
C LYS A 65 6.10 35.09 -8.07
N PHE A 66 7.32 35.52 -7.80
CA PHE A 66 7.64 36.87 -7.34
C PHE A 66 8.97 37.26 -7.96
N PHE A 67 9.10 38.55 -8.28
CA PHE A 67 10.18 39.27 -8.97
C PHE A 67 10.16 39.20 -10.50
N SER A 68 10.42 40.27 -11.25
CA SER A 68 10.39 41.73 -11.05
C SER A 68 10.64 42.34 -12.44
N LEU A 69 10.20 43.58 -12.64
CA LEU A 69 10.60 44.53 -13.68
C LEU A 69 12.04 44.35 -14.19
N LEU A 70 12.28 44.45 -15.51
CA LEU A 70 13.10 45.52 -16.12
C LEU A 70 13.09 45.52 -17.67
N THR A 71 12.78 46.71 -18.22
CA THR A 71 13.32 47.38 -19.43
C THR A 71 13.27 46.75 -20.82
N LYS A 72 12.64 47.49 -21.75
CA LYS A 72 13.34 48.07 -22.90
C LYS A 72 12.67 49.37 -23.34
#